data_AF-A0A7W1N087-F1
#
_entry.id   AF-A0A7W1N087-F1
#
_cell.length_a   1.000
_cell.length_b   1.000
_cell.length_c   1.000
_cell.angle_alpha   90.00
_cell.angle_beta   90.00
_cell.angle_gamma   90.00
#
_symmetry.space_group_name_H-M   'P 1'
#
loop_
_entity.id
_entity.type
_entity.pdbx_description
1 polymer ?
#
loop_
_entity_poly.entity_id
_entity_poly.type
_entity_poly.pdbx_seq_one_letter_code
_entity_poly.pdbx_strand_id
1 'polypeptide(L)'
;MSPAPRADPELDDLIAETTVDCYDEDEGLIGFENAFDEAGCFPCPGAVVGAHVEVLSVAAGNGRRELIATCKRDGRRHQIALLDIDIHTDQPASRLVLAYRRWLGVESNPT
;
A
#
# COMPACT_ATOMS: atom_id res chain seq x y z
N MET A 1 28.35 2.94 11.64
CA MET A 1 27.61 1.86 10.97
C MET A 1 26.22 1.86 11.55
N SER A 2 25.23 2.36 10.82
CA SER A 2 23.83 2.20 11.22
C SER A 2 23.50 0.70 11.18
N PRO A 3 22.75 0.16 12.14
CA PRO A 3 22.29 -1.21 12.05
C PRO A 3 21.44 -1.35 10.78
N ALA A 4 21.63 -2.45 10.03
CA ALA A 4 20.73 -2.83 8.96
C ALA A 4 19.28 -2.83 9.50
N PRO A 5 18.27 -2.43 8.71
CA PRO A 5 16.89 -2.49 9.15
C PRO A 5 16.62 -3.91 9.65
N ARG A 6 16.19 -4.06 10.90
CA ARG A 6 15.74 -5.36 11.40
C ARG A 6 14.59 -5.79 10.48
N ALA A 7 14.71 -6.98 9.88
CA ALA A 7 13.57 -7.66 9.29
C ALA A 7 12.43 -7.57 10.29
N ASP A 8 11.31 -6.97 9.88
CA ASP A 8 10.08 -6.92 10.65
C ASP A 8 9.34 -8.22 10.30
N PRO A 9 9.44 -9.28 11.13
CA PRO A 9 8.90 -10.59 10.80
C PRO A 9 7.38 -10.54 10.63
N GLU A 10 6.71 -9.63 11.33
CA GLU A 10 5.27 -9.46 11.21
C GLU A 10 4.88 -8.86 9.83
N LEU A 11 5.78 -8.17 9.12
CA LEU A 11 5.53 -7.76 7.72
C LEU A 11 5.75 -8.93 6.77
N ASP A 12 6.77 -9.77 7.03
CA ASP A 12 7.01 -10.97 6.25
C ASP A 12 5.85 -11.97 6.38
N ASP A 13 5.30 -12.13 7.59
CA ASP A 13 4.11 -12.96 7.85
C ASP A 13 2.87 -12.41 7.12
N LEU A 14 2.64 -11.10 7.18
CA LEU A 14 1.53 -10.45 6.46
C LEU A 14 1.66 -10.63 4.94
N ILE A 15 2.87 -10.53 4.39
CA ILE A 15 3.12 -10.81 2.98
C ILE A 15 2.81 -12.27 2.68
N ALA A 16 3.34 -13.21 3.48
CA ALA A 16 3.14 -14.64 3.28
C ALA A 16 1.66 -15.04 3.32
N GLU A 17 0.88 -14.45 4.25
CA GLU A 17 -0.57 -14.62 4.32
C GLU A 17 -1.27 -14.05 3.08
N THR A 18 -0.92 -12.82 2.71
CA THR A 18 -1.52 -12.11 1.56
C THR A 18 -1.25 -12.84 0.23
N THR A 19 -0.10 -13.52 0.11
CA THR A 19 0.33 -14.15 -1.15
C THR A 19 0.29 -15.69 -1.11
N VAL A 20 -0.37 -16.29 -0.12
CA VAL A 20 -0.28 -17.74 0.14
C VAL A 20 -0.68 -18.62 -1.06
N ASP A 21 -1.69 -18.19 -1.81
CA ASP A 21 -2.26 -18.90 -2.97
C ASP A 21 -2.03 -18.16 -4.30
N CYS A 22 -1.06 -17.24 -4.34
CA CYS A 22 -0.69 -16.51 -5.55
C CYS A 22 0.38 -17.27 -6.34
N TYR A 23 0.14 -17.50 -7.63
CA TYR A 23 1.03 -18.13 -8.59
C TYR A 23 1.86 -17.12 -9.40
N ASP A 24 1.39 -15.88 -9.51
CA ASP A 24 2.10 -14.80 -10.22
C ASP A 24 1.93 -13.41 -9.56
N GLU A 25 2.58 -12.40 -10.15
CA GLU A 25 2.56 -11.02 -9.65
C GLU A 25 1.15 -10.39 -9.72
N ASP A 26 0.37 -10.72 -10.74
CA ASP A 26 -0.97 -10.15 -10.94
C ASP A 26 -1.92 -10.68 -9.84
N GLU A 27 -1.85 -11.97 -9.55
CA GLU A 27 -2.56 -12.56 -8.41
C GLU A 27 -2.08 -12.00 -7.07
N GLY A 28 -0.78 -11.72 -6.92
CA GLY A 28 -0.25 -11.03 -5.74
C GLY A 28 -0.84 -9.64 -5.55
N LEU A 29 -1.02 -8.86 -6.63
CA LEU A 29 -1.69 -7.55 -6.57
C LEU A 29 -3.15 -7.68 -6.13
N ILE A 30 -3.87 -8.69 -6.63
CA ILE A 30 -5.24 -8.98 -6.19
C ILE A 30 -5.28 -9.41 -4.72
N GLY A 31 -4.30 -10.20 -4.27
CA GLY A 31 -4.14 -10.56 -2.85
C GLY A 31 -4.03 -9.32 -1.97
N PHE A 32 -3.17 -8.37 -2.33
CA PHE A 32 -3.07 -7.11 -1.59
C PHE A 32 -4.33 -6.24 -1.68
N GLU A 33 -4.98 -6.14 -2.85
CA GLU A 33 -6.27 -5.45 -2.97
C GLU A 33 -7.29 -6.01 -1.97
N ASN A 34 -7.44 -7.33 -1.91
CA ASN A 34 -8.34 -7.99 -0.97
C ASN A 34 -7.94 -7.71 0.48
N ALA A 35 -6.66 -7.79 0.83
CA ALA A 35 -6.19 -7.51 2.18
C ALA A 35 -6.52 -6.07 2.64
N PHE A 36 -6.44 -5.09 1.73
CA PHE A 36 -6.85 -3.72 2.00
C PHE A 36 -8.37 -3.56 2.19
N ASP A 37 -9.18 -4.26 1.39
CA ASP A 37 -10.64 -4.26 1.49
C ASP A 37 -11.10 -4.91 2.80
N GLU A 38 -10.54 -6.09 3.13
CA GLU A 38 -10.83 -6.83 4.36
C GLU A 38 -10.42 -6.05 5.62
N ALA A 39 -9.30 -5.33 5.58
CA ALA A 39 -8.87 -4.48 6.67
C ALA A 39 -9.81 -3.27 6.89
N GLY A 40 -10.65 -2.90 5.92
CA GLY A 40 -11.59 -1.78 6.03
C GLY A 40 -10.90 -0.45 6.37
N CYS A 41 -9.66 -0.28 5.90
CA CYS A 41 -8.78 0.80 6.33
C CYS A 41 -8.99 2.14 5.60
N PHE A 42 -9.92 2.18 4.64
CA PHE A 42 -10.31 3.37 3.89
C PHE A 42 -11.76 3.79 4.21
N PRO A 43 -12.09 5.09 4.18
CA PRO A 43 -11.22 6.20 3.79
C PRO A 43 -10.19 6.58 4.87
N CYS A 44 -8.99 6.99 4.44
CA CYS A 44 -7.94 7.47 5.33
C CYS A 44 -7.21 8.71 4.77
N PRO A 45 -6.61 9.55 5.61
CA PRO A 45 -5.82 10.69 5.16
C PRO A 45 -4.49 10.23 4.54
N GLY A 46 -4.06 10.94 3.49
CA GLY A 46 -2.74 10.81 2.90
C GLY A 46 -2.23 12.14 2.32
N ALA A 47 -1.02 12.14 1.79
CA ALA A 47 -0.46 13.26 1.04
C ALA A 47 0.20 12.81 -0.26
N VAL A 48 0.14 13.65 -1.28
CA VAL A 48 0.80 13.44 -2.58
C VAL A 48 1.61 14.69 -2.89
N VAL A 49 2.94 14.57 -2.87
CA VAL A 49 3.87 15.71 -3.06
C VAL A 49 3.50 16.88 -2.12
N GLY A 50 3.20 16.56 -0.86
CA GLY A 50 2.80 17.53 0.17
C GLY A 50 1.36 18.05 0.09
N ALA A 51 0.56 17.65 -0.91
CA ALA A 51 -0.86 18.00 -0.98
C ALA A 51 -1.71 16.96 -0.25
N HIS A 52 -2.52 17.38 0.73
CA HIS A 52 -3.44 16.50 1.43
C HIS A 52 -4.52 15.94 0.51
N VAL A 53 -4.78 14.64 0.66
CA VAL A 53 -5.82 13.89 -0.05
C VAL A 53 -6.54 12.96 0.94
N GLU A 54 -7.77 12.60 0.61
CA GLU A 54 -8.48 11.49 1.27
C GLU A 54 -8.37 10.26 0.36
N VAL A 55 -7.70 9.19 0.82
CA VAL A 55 -7.60 7.93 0.09
C VAL A 55 -8.90 7.15 0.34
N LEU A 56 -9.66 6.86 -0.71
CA LEU A 56 -10.99 6.25 -0.61
C LEU A 56 -10.98 4.73 -0.78
N SER A 57 -10.07 4.21 -1.60
CA SER A 57 -9.90 2.79 -1.89
C SER A 57 -8.60 2.56 -2.65
N VAL A 58 -8.18 1.31 -2.74
CA VAL A 58 -7.10 0.84 -3.63
C VAL A 58 -7.61 -0.34 -4.44
N ALA A 59 -7.11 -0.51 -5.65
CA ALA A 59 -7.41 -1.66 -6.49
C ALA A 59 -6.23 -1.93 -7.44
N ALA A 60 -6.09 -3.16 -7.92
CA ALA A 60 -5.16 -3.47 -8.99
C ALA A 60 -5.52 -2.65 -10.23
N GLY A 61 -4.55 -1.90 -10.76
CA GLY A 61 -4.78 -1.11 -11.96
C GLY A 61 -4.99 -2.05 -13.17
N ASN A 62 -6.05 -1.84 -13.95
CA ASN A 62 -6.32 -2.61 -15.18
C ASN A 62 -5.08 -2.67 -16.10
N GLY A 63 -4.31 -3.76 -16.05
CA GLY A 63 -3.08 -3.95 -16.81
C GLY A 63 -1.85 -3.19 -16.29
N ARG A 64 -1.90 -2.63 -15.08
CA ARG A 64 -0.75 -2.04 -14.40
C ARG A 64 -0.18 -3.02 -13.38
N ARG A 65 1.14 -3.09 -13.30
CA ARG A 65 1.86 -3.88 -12.28
C ARG A 65 1.96 -3.13 -10.95
N GLU A 66 0.87 -2.49 -10.53
CA GLU A 66 0.80 -1.68 -9.31
C GLU A 66 -0.64 -1.50 -8.82
N LEU A 67 -0.79 -1.24 -7.52
CA LEU A 67 -2.05 -0.83 -6.92
C LEU A 67 -2.29 0.66 -7.14
N ILE A 68 -3.51 0.98 -7.59
CA ILE A 68 -3.97 2.33 -7.84
C ILE A 68 -4.97 2.72 -6.77
N ALA A 69 -4.67 3.81 -6.08
CA ALA A 69 -5.56 4.43 -5.12
C ALA A 69 -6.54 5.38 -5.80
N THR A 70 -7.80 5.32 -5.37
CA THR A 70 -8.78 6.38 -5.64
C THR A 70 -8.68 7.41 -4.53
N CYS A 71 -8.15 8.60 -4.84
CA CYS A 71 -8.04 9.70 -3.89
C CYS A 71 -9.08 10.77 -4.17
N LYS A 72 -9.54 11.48 -3.14
CA LYS A 72 -10.39 12.66 -3.24
C LYS A 72 -9.66 13.90 -2.76
N ARG A 73 -9.72 14.97 -3.55
CA ARG A 73 -9.21 16.29 -3.21
C ARG A 73 -10.11 17.35 -3.83
N ASP A 74 -10.49 18.37 -3.05
CA ASP A 74 -11.35 19.46 -3.50
C ASP A 74 -12.63 18.99 -4.22
N GLY A 75 -13.23 17.91 -3.71
CA GLY A 75 -14.44 17.30 -4.27
C GLY A 75 -14.24 16.46 -5.54
N ARG A 76 -13.02 16.36 -6.08
CA ARG A 76 -12.69 15.59 -7.28
C ARG A 76 -11.98 14.29 -6.94
N ARG A 77 -12.21 13.24 -7.74
CA ARG A 77 -11.53 11.95 -7.62
C ARG A 77 -10.33 11.89 -8.57
N HIS A 78 -9.25 11.28 -8.09
CA HIS A 78 -7.99 11.10 -8.78
C HIS A 78 -7.55 9.64 -8.65
N GLN A 79 -6.85 9.14 -9.68
CA GLN A 79 -6.21 7.83 -9.66
C GLN A 79 -4.70 8.06 -9.50
N ILE A 80 -4.13 7.53 -8.42
CA ILE A 80 -2.74 7.77 -8.04
C ILE A 80 -2.12 6.42 -7.68
N ALA A 81 -0.87 6.19 -8.06
CA ALA A 81 -0.16 4.98 -7.61
C ALA A 81 -0.10 4.98 -6.09
N LEU A 82 -0.41 3.84 -5.46
CA LEU A 82 -0.42 3.76 -3.99
C LEU A 82 0.94 4.15 -3.39
N LEU A 83 2.03 3.85 -4.09
CA LEU A 83 3.39 4.17 -3.65
C LEU A 83 3.75 5.66 -3.74
N ASP A 84 3.01 6.45 -4.52
CA ASP A 84 3.17 7.90 -4.61
C ASP A 84 2.38 8.65 -3.51
N ILE A 85 1.72 7.91 -2.61
CA ILE A 85 0.96 8.47 -1.50
C ILE A 85 1.71 8.24 -0.18
N ASP A 86 1.93 9.33 0.52
CA ASP A 86 2.39 9.32 1.90
C ASP A 86 1.20 9.03 2.82
N ILE A 87 1.12 7.79 3.32
CA ILE A 87 0.21 7.38 4.39
C ILE A 87 1.00 7.33 5.69
N HIS A 88 0.56 8.09 6.69
CA HIS A 88 1.23 8.15 7.99
C HIS A 88 1.20 6.80 8.71
N THR A 89 2.25 6.51 9.48
CA THR A 89 2.44 5.21 10.17
C THR A 89 1.37 4.90 11.20
N ASP A 90 0.65 5.91 11.70
CA ASP A 90 -0.46 5.76 12.65
C ASP A 90 -1.79 5.37 11.98
N GLN A 91 -1.87 5.38 10.65
CA GLN A 91 -3.08 5.01 9.93
C GLN A 91 -3.24 3.49 9.84
N PRO A 92 -4.47 2.94 9.90
CA PRO A 92 -4.70 1.50 9.80
C PRO A 92 -4.13 0.87 8.51
N ALA A 93 -4.13 1.62 7.41
CA ALA A 93 -3.59 1.17 6.12
C ALA A 93 -2.05 1.06 6.10
N SER A 94 -1.34 1.67 7.06
CA SER A 94 0.11 1.83 7.00
C SER A 94 0.86 0.50 6.97
N ARG A 95 0.40 -0.49 7.73
CA ARG A 95 1.03 -1.82 7.81
C ARG A 95 0.96 -2.56 6.48
N LEU A 96 -0.21 -2.54 5.83
CA LEU A 96 -0.40 -3.15 4.51
C LEU A 96 0.40 -2.39 3.44
N VAL A 97 0.51 -1.07 3.52
CA VAL A 97 1.37 -0.29 2.60
C VAL A 97 2.85 -0.66 2.78
N LEU A 98 3.32 -0.85 4.01
CA LEU A 98 4.69 -1.29 4.29
C LEU A 98 4.96 -2.71 3.79
N ALA A 99 4.01 -3.63 4.01
CA ALA A 99 4.09 -4.99 3.47
C ALA A 99 4.11 -4.99 1.93
N TYR A 100 3.24 -4.19 1.30
CA TYR A 100 3.18 -4.04 -0.15
C TYR A 100 4.50 -3.49 -0.74
N ARG A 101 5.06 -2.44 -0.12
CA ARG A 101 6.37 -1.89 -0.49
C ARG A 101 7.47 -2.94 -0.41
N ARG A 102 7.50 -3.71 0.69
CA ARG A 102 8.48 -4.77 0.90
C ARG A 102 8.33 -5.92 -0.10
N TRP A 103 7.10 -6.33 -0.40
CA TRP A 103 6.81 -7.36 -1.41
C TRP A 103 7.31 -6.96 -2.80
N LEU A 104 7.14 -5.69 -3.19
CA LEU A 104 7.69 -5.13 -4.42
C LEU A 104 9.21 -4.89 -4.40
N GLY A 105 9.88 -5.09 -3.26
CA GLY A 105 11.30 -4.78 -3.10
C GLY A 105 11.64 -3.29 -3.14
N VAL A 106 10.66 -2.41 -2.93
CA VAL A 106 10.87 -0.96 -2.85
C VAL A 106 11.14 -0.57 -1.40
N GLU A 107 12.41 -0.50 -1.02
CA GLU A 107 12.78 -0.04 0.33
C GLU A 107 12.36 1.42 0.52
N SER A 108 11.69 1.71 1.64
CA SER A 108 11.42 3.09 2.06
C SER A 108 12.73 3.68 2.58
N ASN A 109 13.28 4.71 1.94
CA ASN A 109 14.30 5.52 2.61
C ASN A 109 13.64 6.13 3.86
N PRO A 110 14.23 6.02 5.06
CA PRO A 110 13.63 6.62 6.25
C PRO A 110 13.54 8.14 6.06
N THR A 111 12.33 8.68 6.15
CA THR A 111 12.05 10.11 6.20
C THR A 111 12.36 10.66 7.59
#